data_AF-A0A413I4F1-F1
#
_entry.id   AF-A0A413I4F1-F1
#
_cell.length_a   1.000
_cell.length_b   1.000
_cell.length_c   1.000
_cell.angle_alpha   90.00
_cell.angle_beta   90.00
_cell.angle_gamma   90.00
#
_symmetry.space_group_name_H-M   'P 1'
#
loop_
_entity.id
_entity.type
_entity.pdbx_description
1 polymer ?
#
loop_
_entity_poly.entity_id
_entity_poly.type
_entity_poly.pdbx_seq_one_letter_code
_entity_poly.pdbx_strand_id
1 'polypeptide(L)'
;MMKKKRIFGVLVLFLTLCVFFAPRVQAAYPAAMSAAHPLVGYPLSRARKTIVYTDAERKNKLTSLSYREFSITKYDKDSQSLYVICKEGKKTVKGWVKRNTFFFTQKFQAVQSFANQSLTLYRGKSRNMYYQTVPLYAGGSTVGESGAWYQMTFYLNGRYYLGWIPKAEYGKVRLSMDTTEQLLADGVYSIRARQRNSFSLTADTEKETALLRKTTGKENQLYTLKHEDNNRYTISPYGSDRYLGLKDGKLSVVSEKTRWIFTRYGRYFALREEKSKKGIAFVSGKGIREWKYARTSAAQNWVFTKTTVKEEETKNTVFSQYDPKWGGNIYCNGNPVRTISTSGCGVVSFVNAIYALNGEYIDPTMLAQYSNSHGHYFYMQGTADTLYEDFARAKGKFYHFKWDGKIYDMTSLKRHLQNGGTAVALVPGHYIAIVDYRETDNSFLVLDSAIYGKRPTTIHGDWINEGTLRSGTMYCSYFHLFSRVK
;
A
#
# COMPACT_ATOMS: atom_id res chain seq x y z
N MET A 1 -68.75 13.01 -2.52
CA MET A 1 -68.30 11.80 -3.24
C MET A 1 -67.04 12.14 -4.04
N MET A 2 -65.84 11.93 -3.47
CA MET A 2 -64.56 12.01 -4.19
C MET A 2 -63.52 11.18 -3.43
N LYS A 3 -63.10 10.08 -4.05
CA LYS A 3 -62.17 9.08 -3.49
C LYS A 3 -60.75 9.66 -3.41
N LYS A 4 -60.19 9.77 -2.20
CA LYS A 4 -58.75 9.96 -1.98
C LYS A 4 -58.03 8.64 -2.24
N LYS A 5 -57.27 8.53 -3.34
CA LYS A 5 -56.29 7.45 -3.53
C LYS A 5 -55.06 7.74 -2.68
N ARG A 6 -54.75 6.84 -1.74
CA ARG A 6 -53.49 6.77 -1.01
C ARG A 6 -52.39 6.33 -1.98
N ILE A 7 -51.41 7.18 -2.22
CA ILE A 7 -50.14 6.79 -2.86
C ILE A 7 -49.22 6.32 -1.73
N PHE A 8 -48.93 5.02 -1.73
CA PHE A 8 -47.92 4.40 -0.87
C PHE A 8 -46.54 4.91 -1.32
N GLY A 9 -45.87 5.66 -0.45
CA GLY A 9 -44.48 6.04 -0.65
C GLY A 9 -43.59 4.82 -0.50
N VAL A 10 -43.04 4.32 -1.61
CA VAL A 10 -41.92 3.39 -1.60
C VAL A 10 -40.67 4.21 -1.28
N LEU A 11 -40.21 4.08 -0.04
CA LEU A 11 -38.93 4.58 0.42
C LEU A 11 -37.83 3.85 -0.40
N VAL A 12 -37.28 4.51 -1.41
CA VAL A 12 -36.12 4.01 -2.17
C VAL A 12 -34.91 4.05 -1.22
N LEU A 13 -34.67 2.91 -0.58
CA LEU A 13 -33.44 2.64 0.14
C LEU A 13 -32.30 2.58 -0.90
N PHE A 14 -31.56 3.68 -1.04
CA PHE A 14 -30.31 3.71 -1.80
C PHE A 14 -29.30 2.79 -1.11
N LEU A 15 -29.36 1.50 -1.41
CA LEU A 15 -28.27 0.57 -1.14
C LEU A 15 -27.18 0.87 -2.17
N THR A 16 -26.19 1.67 -1.78
CA THR A 16 -24.93 1.79 -2.51
C THR A 16 -24.20 0.45 -2.45
N LEU A 17 -24.59 -0.49 -3.32
CA LEU A 17 -23.76 -1.62 -3.71
C LEU A 17 -22.67 -1.08 -4.64
N CYS A 18 -21.63 -0.48 -4.04
CA CYS A 18 -20.34 -0.33 -4.69
C CYS A 18 -19.69 -1.72 -4.78
N VAL A 19 -20.16 -2.55 -5.71
CA VAL A 19 -19.44 -3.77 -6.10
C VAL A 19 -18.43 -3.38 -7.17
N PHE A 20 -17.35 -2.73 -6.75
CA PHE A 20 -16.12 -2.72 -7.54
C PHE A 20 -15.36 -4.01 -7.18
N PHE A 21 -15.63 -5.10 -7.91
CA PHE A 21 -14.66 -6.20 -7.96
C PHE A 21 -13.49 -5.75 -8.83
N ALA A 22 -12.60 -4.93 -8.28
CA ALA A 22 -11.22 -4.91 -8.74
C ALA A 22 -10.57 -6.18 -8.15
N PRO A 23 -10.07 -7.11 -8.98
CA PRO A 23 -9.34 -8.25 -8.45
C PRO A 23 -8.13 -7.71 -7.67
N ARG A 24 -8.17 -7.82 -6.35
CA ARG A 24 -7.03 -7.55 -5.48
C ARG A 24 -6.01 -8.66 -5.72
N VAL A 25 -5.08 -8.41 -6.64
CA VAL A 25 -4.02 -9.36 -6.97
C VAL A 25 -2.76 -8.93 -6.22
N GLN A 26 -2.61 -9.38 -4.99
CA GLN A 26 -1.28 -9.40 -4.36
C GLN A 26 -0.54 -10.59 -4.94
N ALA A 27 0.61 -10.40 -5.58
CA ALA A 27 1.30 -11.54 -6.17
C ALA A 27 1.71 -12.56 -5.10
N ALA A 28 1.57 -13.85 -5.42
CA ALA A 28 1.96 -14.90 -4.49
C ALA A 28 3.48 -14.99 -4.40
N TYR A 29 4.01 -14.49 -3.29
CA TYR A 29 5.19 -15.06 -2.64
C TYR A 29 4.76 -16.32 -1.85
N PRO A 30 5.64 -17.30 -1.49
CA PRO A 30 5.28 -18.46 -0.68
C PRO A 30 4.32 -18.18 0.49
N ALA A 31 4.41 -17.01 1.11
CA ALA A 31 3.54 -16.61 2.21
C ALA A 31 2.07 -16.26 1.85
N ALA A 32 1.75 -15.94 0.60
CA ALA A 32 0.43 -15.43 0.19
C ALA A 32 -0.43 -16.43 -0.62
N MET A 33 0.10 -17.61 -0.95
CA MET A 33 -0.64 -18.68 -1.63
C MET A 33 -1.66 -19.36 -0.70
N SER A 34 -2.79 -19.79 -1.26
CA SER A 34 -3.85 -20.47 -0.52
C SER A 34 -4.53 -21.56 -1.34
N ALA A 35 -5.44 -22.31 -0.74
CA ALA A 35 -6.27 -23.27 -1.47
C ALA A 35 -7.21 -22.59 -2.50
N ALA A 36 -7.67 -21.36 -2.21
CA ALA A 36 -8.52 -20.60 -3.12
C ALA A 36 -7.73 -20.03 -4.32
N HIS A 37 -6.46 -19.68 -4.09
CA HIS A 37 -5.57 -19.12 -5.10
C HIS A 37 -4.20 -19.83 -5.05
N PRO A 38 -4.12 -21.06 -5.58
CA PRO A 38 -2.89 -21.85 -5.53
C PRO A 38 -1.80 -21.23 -6.41
N LEU A 39 -0.55 -21.49 -6.07
CA LEU A 39 0.58 -21.29 -6.98
C LEU A 39 0.85 -22.59 -7.72
N VAL A 40 0.72 -22.58 -9.03
CA VAL A 40 1.11 -23.71 -9.89
C VAL A 40 2.50 -23.51 -10.44
N GLY A 41 3.27 -24.59 -10.54
CA GLY A 41 4.63 -24.53 -11.08
C GLY A 41 5.26 -25.89 -11.29
N TYR A 42 6.41 -25.88 -11.94
CA TYR A 42 7.22 -27.07 -12.21
C TYR A 42 8.49 -27.07 -11.34
N PRO A 43 8.97 -28.25 -10.90
CA PRO A 43 10.24 -28.35 -10.19
C PRO A 43 11.40 -27.78 -11.00
N LEU A 44 12.44 -27.27 -10.34
CA LEU A 44 13.62 -26.70 -10.99
C LEU A 44 14.40 -27.73 -11.82
N SER A 45 14.38 -28.99 -11.40
CA SER A 45 15.12 -30.08 -12.05
C SER A 45 14.19 -31.02 -12.80
N ARG A 46 14.49 -31.27 -14.08
CA ARG A 46 13.82 -32.30 -14.90
C ARG A 46 14.35 -33.71 -14.66
N ALA A 47 15.64 -33.83 -14.30
CA ALA A 47 16.31 -35.10 -14.13
C ALA A 47 16.02 -35.76 -12.78
N ARG A 48 15.78 -34.95 -11.73
CA ARG A 48 15.55 -35.46 -10.38
C ARG A 48 14.05 -35.63 -10.12
N LYS A 49 13.66 -36.79 -9.58
CA LYS A 49 12.30 -36.99 -9.06
C LYS A 49 12.08 -36.07 -7.85
N THR A 50 10.88 -35.53 -7.75
CA THR A 50 10.46 -34.71 -6.61
C THR A 50 10.00 -35.63 -5.48
N ILE A 51 10.68 -35.57 -4.33
CA ILE A 51 10.31 -36.35 -3.15
C ILE A 51 9.22 -35.60 -2.37
N VAL A 52 8.10 -36.27 -2.14
CA VAL A 52 6.98 -35.76 -1.35
C VAL A 52 7.00 -36.44 0.01
N TYR A 53 6.74 -35.68 1.07
CA TYR A 53 6.77 -36.11 2.47
C TYR A 53 5.38 -35.97 3.09
N THR A 54 5.11 -36.72 4.16
CA THR A 54 3.82 -36.62 4.89
C THR A 54 3.77 -35.40 5.82
N ASP A 55 4.92 -34.92 6.28
CA ASP A 55 5.06 -33.83 7.24
C ASP A 55 5.97 -32.69 6.73
N ALA A 56 5.79 -31.49 7.31
CA ALA A 56 6.52 -30.28 6.91
C ALA A 56 8.01 -30.34 7.25
N GLU A 57 8.40 -31.05 8.32
CA GLU A 57 9.79 -31.25 8.72
C GLU A 57 10.51 -32.20 7.74
N ARG A 58 9.73 -32.93 6.94
CA ARG A 58 10.14 -33.91 5.92
C ARG A 58 10.85 -35.11 6.53
N LYS A 59 10.34 -35.60 7.67
CA LYS A 59 10.85 -36.80 8.35
C LYS A 59 10.47 -38.08 7.62
N ASN A 60 9.23 -38.15 7.11
CA ASN A 60 8.70 -39.37 6.50
C ASN A 60 8.41 -39.18 5.01
N LYS A 61 9.09 -39.96 4.16
CA LYS A 61 8.87 -39.96 2.71
C LYS A 61 7.51 -40.60 2.38
N LEU A 62 6.68 -39.86 1.65
CA LEU A 62 5.41 -40.36 1.11
C LEU A 62 5.60 -41.02 -0.25
N THR A 63 6.22 -40.33 -1.22
CA THR A 63 6.42 -40.84 -2.58
C THR A 63 7.49 -40.04 -3.35
N SER A 64 7.75 -40.40 -4.61
CA SER A 64 8.61 -39.66 -5.52
C SER A 64 7.98 -39.54 -6.90
N LEU A 65 7.82 -38.30 -7.38
CA LEU A 65 7.11 -37.98 -8.61
C LEU A 65 8.07 -37.50 -9.71
N SER A 66 7.83 -37.90 -10.95
CA SER A 66 8.56 -37.37 -12.11
C SER A 66 8.21 -35.89 -12.38
N TYR A 67 9.03 -35.21 -13.18
CA TYR A 67 8.84 -33.81 -13.56
C TYR A 67 7.43 -33.54 -14.11
N ARG A 68 6.65 -32.72 -13.40
CA ARG A 68 5.27 -32.35 -13.71
C ARG A 68 4.87 -31.07 -12.98
N GLU A 69 3.67 -30.58 -13.26
CA GLU A 69 3.11 -29.41 -12.57
C GLU A 69 2.57 -29.81 -11.19
N PHE A 70 2.80 -28.95 -10.20
CA PHE A 70 2.25 -29.07 -8.85
C PHE A 70 1.44 -27.83 -8.52
N SER A 71 0.35 -28.02 -7.77
CA SER A 71 -0.39 -26.95 -7.12
C SER A 71 0.11 -26.78 -5.70
N ILE A 72 0.64 -25.61 -5.37
CA ILE A 72 1.20 -25.26 -4.08
C ILE A 72 0.21 -24.38 -3.33
N THR A 73 -0.21 -24.78 -2.13
CA THR A 73 -1.31 -24.12 -1.40
C THR A 73 -0.94 -23.63 -0.01
N LYS A 74 0.23 -24.02 0.52
CA LYS A 74 0.73 -23.57 1.82
C LYS A 74 2.25 -23.53 1.83
N TYR A 75 2.81 -22.61 2.61
CA TYR A 75 4.23 -22.51 2.92
C TYR A 75 4.44 -22.54 4.43
N ASP A 76 5.28 -23.46 4.87
CA ASP A 76 5.79 -23.55 6.23
C ASP A 76 7.15 -22.84 6.28
N LYS A 77 7.17 -21.66 6.90
CA LYS A 77 8.36 -20.80 6.97
C LYS A 77 9.46 -21.44 7.81
N ASP A 78 9.10 -22.09 8.91
CA ASP A 78 10.06 -22.64 9.87
C ASP A 78 10.82 -23.81 9.26
N SER A 79 10.10 -24.71 8.60
CA SER A 79 10.68 -25.89 7.95
C SER A 79 11.17 -25.63 6.52
N GLN A 80 10.90 -24.44 5.96
CA GLN A 80 11.13 -24.11 4.55
C GLN A 80 10.48 -25.13 3.60
N SER A 81 9.23 -25.51 3.89
CA SER A 81 8.49 -26.56 3.18
C SER A 81 7.25 -26.02 2.50
N LEU A 82 6.91 -26.58 1.35
CA LEU A 82 5.73 -26.23 0.57
C LEU A 82 4.76 -27.41 0.59
N TYR A 83 3.49 -27.14 0.92
CA TYR A 83 2.44 -28.13 0.77
C TYR A 83 1.93 -28.13 -0.66
N VAL A 84 1.95 -29.29 -1.28
CA VAL A 84 1.65 -29.48 -2.70
C VAL A 84 0.54 -30.50 -2.91
N ILE A 85 -0.22 -30.29 -3.97
CA ILE A 85 -1.23 -31.17 -4.52
C ILE A 85 -0.84 -31.45 -5.97
N CYS A 86 -0.79 -32.72 -6.34
CA CYS A 86 -0.43 -33.14 -7.68
C CYS A 86 -1.32 -34.32 -8.13
N LYS A 87 -1.70 -34.33 -9.40
CA LYS A 87 -2.34 -35.49 -10.01
C LYS A 87 -1.29 -36.45 -10.58
N GLU A 88 -1.51 -37.74 -10.38
CA GLU A 88 -0.77 -38.85 -10.98
C GLU A 88 -1.76 -39.86 -11.54
N GLY A 89 -2.06 -39.72 -12.84
CA GLY A 89 -3.20 -40.41 -13.44
C GLY A 89 -4.50 -40.03 -12.74
N LYS A 90 -5.21 -41.03 -12.19
CA LYS A 90 -6.44 -40.83 -11.40
C LYS A 90 -6.19 -40.52 -9.92
N LYS A 91 -4.95 -40.71 -9.43
CA LYS A 91 -4.61 -40.50 -8.02
C LYS A 91 -4.24 -39.04 -7.76
N THR A 92 -4.63 -38.54 -6.59
CA THR A 92 -4.20 -37.23 -6.10
C THR A 92 -3.21 -37.43 -4.97
N VAL A 93 -1.99 -36.96 -5.16
CA VAL A 93 -0.94 -36.95 -4.13
C VAL A 93 -0.97 -35.59 -3.43
N LYS A 94 -1.01 -35.60 -2.10
CA LYS A 94 -0.93 -34.41 -1.26
C LYS A 94 0.16 -34.59 -0.22
N GLY A 95 1.03 -33.60 -0.05
CA GLY A 95 2.11 -33.69 0.93
C GLY A 95 3.06 -32.51 0.84
N TRP A 96 4.22 -32.66 1.47
CA TRP A 96 5.20 -31.59 1.63
C TRP A 96 6.43 -31.82 0.77
N VAL A 97 7.01 -30.73 0.26
CA VAL A 97 8.27 -30.75 -0.49
C VAL A 97 9.17 -29.61 -0.03
N LYS A 98 10.47 -29.72 -0.30
CA LYS A 98 11.41 -28.63 0.00
C LYS A 98 11.09 -27.39 -0.85
N ARG A 99 11.16 -26.19 -0.27
CA ARG A 99 10.94 -24.93 -1.01
C ARG A 99 11.82 -24.79 -2.25
N ASN A 100 13.10 -25.17 -2.15
CA ASN A 100 14.06 -25.12 -3.25
C ASN A 100 13.81 -26.15 -4.35
N THR A 101 12.77 -26.99 -4.23
CA THR A 101 12.25 -27.77 -5.36
C THR A 101 11.71 -26.85 -6.45
N PHE A 102 11.12 -25.71 -6.08
CA PHE A 102 10.46 -24.77 -7.00
C PHE A 102 11.17 -23.43 -7.10
N PHE A 103 11.70 -22.91 -6.00
CA PHE A 103 12.30 -21.57 -5.95
C PHE A 103 13.81 -21.62 -6.01
N PHE A 104 14.41 -20.96 -6.99
CA PHE A 104 15.86 -21.05 -7.25
C PHE A 104 16.69 -20.42 -6.14
N THR A 105 16.28 -19.26 -5.64
CA THR A 105 17.01 -18.48 -4.63
C THR A 105 16.31 -18.47 -3.28
N GLN A 106 17.07 -18.66 -2.22
CA GLN A 106 16.61 -18.50 -0.83
C GLN A 106 16.74 -17.05 -0.34
N LYS A 107 17.70 -16.29 -0.87
CA LYS A 107 18.02 -14.91 -0.45
C LYS A 107 17.38 -13.81 -1.31
N PHE A 108 16.69 -14.16 -2.41
CA PHE A 108 16.07 -13.14 -3.26
C PHE A 108 14.85 -12.59 -2.55
N GLN A 109 14.92 -11.32 -2.14
CA GLN A 109 13.76 -10.61 -1.61
C GLN A 109 12.78 -10.43 -2.77
N ALA A 110 11.60 -11.06 -2.66
CA ALA A 110 10.61 -10.95 -3.72
C ALA A 110 10.17 -9.50 -3.86
N VAL A 111 10.07 -9.05 -5.11
CA VAL A 111 9.66 -7.69 -5.45
C VAL A 111 8.38 -7.78 -6.27
N GLN A 112 7.37 -6.98 -5.93
CA GLN A 112 6.14 -6.94 -6.71
C GLN A 112 6.46 -6.50 -8.14
N SER A 113 5.73 -7.08 -9.08
CA SER A 113 6.01 -6.96 -10.51
C SER A 113 4.72 -6.83 -11.28
N PHE A 114 4.79 -6.12 -12.39
CA PHE A 114 3.66 -5.78 -13.23
C PHE A 114 4.05 -5.94 -14.70
N ALA A 115 3.25 -6.72 -15.44
CA ALA A 115 3.45 -6.88 -16.86
C ALA A 115 3.00 -5.60 -17.59
N ASN A 116 3.95 -4.79 -18.05
CA ASN A 116 3.68 -3.58 -18.83
C ASN A 116 3.54 -3.86 -20.34
N GLN A 117 3.80 -5.11 -20.76
CA GLN A 117 3.48 -5.64 -22.09
C GLN A 117 3.15 -7.12 -21.96
N SER A 118 2.49 -7.68 -22.96
CA SER A 118 2.32 -9.13 -23.04
C SER A 118 3.68 -9.82 -23.14
N LEU A 119 3.87 -10.90 -22.39
CA LEU A 119 5.12 -11.66 -22.36
C LEU A 119 4.87 -13.17 -22.21
N THR A 120 5.86 -13.98 -22.55
CA THR A 120 5.79 -15.43 -22.40
C THR A 120 6.46 -15.87 -21.11
N LEU A 121 5.72 -16.62 -20.29
CA LEU A 121 6.23 -17.33 -19.13
C LEU A 121 6.62 -18.75 -19.55
N TYR A 122 7.80 -19.19 -19.16
CA TYR A 122 8.34 -20.52 -19.46
C TYR A 122 8.39 -21.38 -18.19
N ARG A 123 8.08 -22.69 -18.31
CA ARG A 123 8.13 -23.63 -17.16
C ARG A 123 9.55 -24.03 -16.76
N GLY A 124 10.54 -23.61 -17.53
CA GLY A 124 11.97 -23.81 -17.28
C GLY A 124 12.80 -22.80 -18.06
N LYS A 125 14.12 -22.82 -17.86
CA LYS A 125 15.08 -21.89 -18.48
C LYS A 125 15.38 -22.24 -19.95
N SER A 126 14.33 -22.32 -20.78
CA SER A 126 14.41 -22.60 -22.20
C SER A 126 13.20 -22.03 -22.93
N ARG A 127 13.41 -21.40 -24.09
CA ARG A 127 12.33 -20.84 -24.91
C ARG A 127 11.42 -21.91 -25.53
N ASN A 128 11.86 -23.17 -25.58
CA ASN A 128 11.04 -24.30 -26.05
C ASN A 128 10.10 -24.84 -24.96
N MET A 129 10.16 -24.28 -23.75
CA MET A 129 9.36 -24.71 -22.61
C MET A 129 8.24 -23.70 -22.32
N TYR A 130 7.48 -23.33 -23.35
CA TYR A 130 6.30 -22.49 -23.22
C TYR A 130 5.42 -23.01 -22.06
N TYR A 131 4.92 -22.07 -21.25
CA TYR A 131 4.00 -22.39 -20.17
C TYR A 131 2.72 -21.60 -20.30
N GLN A 132 2.80 -20.26 -20.26
CA GLN A 132 1.65 -19.37 -20.34
C GLN A 132 2.00 -18.06 -21.04
N THR A 133 0.99 -17.44 -21.64
CA THR A 133 1.07 -16.03 -22.03
C THR A 133 0.58 -15.18 -20.86
N VAL A 134 1.41 -14.24 -20.44
CA VAL A 134 1.10 -13.25 -19.41
C VAL A 134 0.58 -12.00 -20.12
N PRO A 135 -0.70 -11.63 -19.96
CA PRO A 135 -1.26 -10.47 -20.61
C PRO A 135 -0.70 -9.17 -20.00
N LEU A 136 -0.89 -8.09 -20.73
CA LEU A 136 -0.71 -6.73 -20.22
C LEU A 136 -1.49 -6.54 -18.92
N TYR A 137 -0.88 -5.84 -17.96
CA TYR A 137 -1.39 -5.52 -16.62
C TYR A 137 -1.50 -6.69 -15.63
N ALA A 138 -0.95 -7.86 -15.96
CA ALA A 138 -0.89 -8.96 -15.01
C ALA A 138 0.03 -8.62 -13.81
N GLY A 139 -0.49 -8.82 -12.60
CA GLY A 139 0.25 -8.71 -11.36
C GLY A 139 1.08 -9.95 -11.06
N GLY A 140 2.27 -9.75 -10.52
CA GLY A 140 3.25 -10.79 -10.30
C GLY A 140 4.33 -10.43 -9.28
N SER A 141 5.30 -11.31 -9.09
CA SER A 141 6.51 -11.00 -8.31
C SER A 141 7.73 -11.55 -9.01
N THR A 142 8.82 -10.80 -8.97
CA THR A 142 10.15 -11.36 -9.26
C THR A 142 10.62 -12.08 -8.01
N VAL A 143 10.93 -13.37 -8.12
CA VAL A 143 11.22 -14.25 -6.98
C VAL A 143 12.60 -14.90 -7.05
N GLY A 144 13.33 -14.69 -8.15
CA GLY A 144 14.69 -15.17 -8.29
C GLY A 144 15.33 -14.80 -9.61
N GLU A 145 16.62 -15.07 -9.71
CA GLU A 145 17.44 -14.80 -10.88
C GLU A 145 18.44 -15.94 -11.08
N SER A 146 18.65 -16.36 -12.32
CA SER A 146 19.60 -17.43 -12.68
C SER A 146 20.15 -17.23 -14.09
N GLY A 147 21.40 -16.76 -14.20
CA GLY A 147 22.06 -16.52 -15.49
C GLY A 147 21.28 -15.51 -16.33
N ALA A 148 20.85 -15.91 -17.53
CA ALA A 148 20.08 -15.08 -18.47
C ALA A 148 18.55 -15.07 -18.20
N TRP A 149 18.10 -15.51 -17.02
CA TRP A 149 16.67 -15.69 -16.71
C TRP A 149 16.28 -15.10 -15.36
N TYR A 150 15.08 -14.51 -15.31
CA TYR A 150 14.38 -14.19 -14.06
C TYR A 150 13.32 -15.24 -13.77
N GLN A 151 13.18 -15.63 -12.50
CA GLN A 151 12.07 -16.43 -12.02
C GLN A 151 10.98 -15.51 -11.50
N MET A 152 9.74 -15.73 -11.94
CA MET A 152 8.62 -14.86 -11.63
C MET A 152 7.35 -15.63 -11.30
N THR A 153 6.48 -15.01 -10.52
CA THR A 153 5.08 -15.41 -10.35
C THR A 153 4.17 -14.44 -11.07
N PHE A 154 3.06 -14.90 -11.65
CA PHE A 154 1.98 -14.05 -12.18
C PHE A 154 0.62 -14.65 -11.83
N TYR A 155 -0.35 -13.81 -11.49
CA TYR A 155 -1.73 -14.25 -11.26
C TYR A 155 -2.52 -14.23 -12.57
N LEU A 156 -3.06 -15.39 -12.94
CA LEU A 156 -3.82 -15.58 -14.16
C LEU A 156 -4.99 -16.52 -13.86
N ASN A 157 -6.21 -16.16 -14.28
CA ASN A 157 -7.38 -17.05 -14.24
C ASN A 157 -7.61 -17.74 -12.87
N GLY A 158 -7.54 -16.96 -11.78
CA GLY A 158 -7.82 -17.46 -10.43
C GLY A 158 -6.66 -18.18 -9.73
N ARG A 159 -5.48 -18.27 -10.34
CA ARG A 159 -4.30 -18.93 -9.74
C ARG A 159 -3.00 -18.22 -10.09
N TYR A 160 -1.95 -18.48 -9.33
CA TYR A 160 -0.62 -17.97 -9.62
C TYR A 160 0.18 -18.98 -10.42
N TYR A 161 1.03 -18.51 -11.32
CA TYR A 161 1.93 -19.33 -12.14
C TYR A 161 3.37 -18.97 -11.81
N LEU A 162 4.17 -19.96 -11.39
CA LEU A 162 5.62 -19.83 -11.20
C LEU A 162 6.33 -20.27 -12.48
N GLY A 163 7.13 -19.38 -13.05
CA GLY A 163 7.92 -19.69 -14.24
C GLY A 163 9.10 -18.77 -14.42
N TRP A 164 9.61 -18.74 -15.64
CA TRP A 164 10.83 -18.07 -16.03
C TRP A 164 10.58 -17.12 -17.20
N ILE A 165 11.28 -15.99 -17.21
CA ILE A 165 11.34 -15.10 -18.37
C ILE A 165 12.80 -14.78 -18.70
N PRO A 166 13.17 -14.60 -19.99
CA PRO A 166 14.51 -14.16 -20.35
C PRO A 166 14.79 -12.75 -19.81
N LYS A 167 16.02 -12.49 -19.37
CA LYS A 167 16.47 -11.14 -18.96
C LYS A 167 16.23 -10.09 -20.05
N ALA A 168 16.42 -10.46 -21.31
CA ALA A 168 16.15 -9.59 -22.46
C ALA A 168 14.67 -9.12 -22.53
N GLU A 169 13.73 -9.86 -21.93
CA GLU A 169 12.31 -9.48 -21.86
C GLU A 169 11.94 -8.78 -20.55
N TYR A 170 12.87 -8.65 -19.59
CA TYR A 170 12.59 -8.05 -18.29
C TYR A 170 12.20 -6.56 -18.40
N GLY A 171 12.59 -5.88 -19.49
CA GLY A 171 12.13 -4.52 -19.79
C GLY A 171 10.60 -4.40 -19.96
N LYS A 172 9.88 -5.51 -20.19
CA LYS A 172 8.41 -5.59 -20.21
C LYS A 172 7.79 -5.66 -18.81
N VAL A 173 8.61 -5.83 -17.77
CA VAL A 173 8.20 -5.88 -16.38
C VAL A 173 8.49 -4.52 -15.73
N ARG A 174 7.57 -4.07 -14.88
CA ARG A 174 7.76 -2.91 -14.01
C ARG A 174 7.68 -3.36 -12.56
N LEU A 175 8.49 -2.74 -11.71
CA LEU A 175 8.53 -3.06 -10.29
C LEU A 175 7.56 -2.19 -9.51
N SER A 176 7.01 -2.76 -8.45
CA SER A 176 6.24 -2.06 -7.43
C SER A 176 6.72 -2.50 -6.05
N MET A 177 6.53 -1.64 -5.05
CA MET A 177 6.59 -2.07 -3.66
C MET A 177 5.28 -2.77 -3.28
N ASP A 178 5.31 -3.56 -2.21
CA ASP A 178 4.09 -4.15 -1.65
C ASP A 178 3.15 -3.00 -1.23
N THR A 179 1.93 -3.01 -1.76
CA THR A 179 0.99 -1.93 -1.51
C THR A 179 0.24 -2.16 -0.21
N THR A 180 0.42 -1.26 0.73
CA THR A 180 -0.49 -1.14 1.86
C THR A 180 -1.68 -0.26 1.44
N GLU A 181 -2.90 -0.73 1.70
CA GLU A 181 -4.10 0.12 1.67
C GLU A 181 -4.29 0.79 3.05
N GLN A 182 -3.19 1.17 3.69
CA GLN A 182 -3.27 1.67 5.05
C GLN A 182 -3.82 3.08 5.04
N LEU A 183 -4.94 3.30 5.73
CA LEU A 183 -5.54 4.63 5.90
C LEU A 183 -4.53 5.68 6.39
N LEU A 184 -3.63 5.29 7.31
CA LEU A 184 -2.59 6.14 7.87
C LEU A 184 -1.24 5.44 7.79
N ALA A 185 -0.20 6.18 7.43
CA ALA A 185 1.18 5.71 7.42
C ALA A 185 1.65 5.25 8.80
N ASP A 186 2.64 4.37 8.83
CA ASP A 186 3.42 4.14 10.04
C ASP A 186 4.09 5.45 10.46
N GLY A 187 4.23 5.61 11.77
CA GLY A 187 5.10 6.60 12.38
C GLY A 187 4.51 7.28 13.59
N VAL A 188 4.96 8.49 13.89
CA VAL A 188 4.58 9.20 15.12
C VAL A 188 3.41 10.15 14.90
N TYR A 189 2.43 10.10 15.80
CA TYR A 189 1.19 10.88 15.72
C TYR A 189 0.82 11.52 17.06
N SER A 190 0.19 12.68 16.99
CA SER A 190 -0.70 13.15 18.06
C SER A 190 -2.15 12.78 17.74
N ILE A 191 -2.93 12.49 18.79
CA ILE A 191 -4.31 12.02 18.68
C ILE A 191 -5.23 13.00 19.42
N ARG A 192 -6.26 13.53 18.75
CA ARG A 192 -7.21 14.49 19.34
C ARG A 192 -8.65 14.05 19.14
N ALA A 193 -9.51 14.32 20.11
CA ALA A 193 -10.95 14.10 19.93
C ALA A 193 -11.57 15.25 19.12
N ARG A 194 -12.46 14.94 18.16
CA ARG A 194 -13.15 15.93 17.31
C ARG A 194 -13.80 17.06 18.10
N GLN A 195 -14.36 16.76 19.27
CA GLN A 195 -15.08 17.74 20.10
C GLN A 195 -14.16 18.62 20.97
N ARG A 196 -12.85 18.34 20.99
CA ARG A 196 -11.89 19.01 21.88
C ARG A 196 -10.58 19.30 21.14
N ASN A 197 -10.63 20.20 20.16
CA ASN A 197 -9.48 20.51 19.30
C ASN A 197 -8.23 21.02 20.04
N SER A 198 -8.39 21.52 21.27
CA SER A 198 -7.33 21.98 22.18
C SER A 198 -6.85 20.95 23.21
N PHE A 199 -7.31 19.69 23.09
CA PHE A 199 -6.92 18.59 23.95
C PHE A 199 -6.36 17.44 23.12
N SER A 200 -5.22 16.93 23.57
CA SER A 200 -4.57 15.75 22.99
C SER A 200 -4.72 14.56 23.94
N LEU A 201 -4.75 13.36 23.36
CA LEU A 201 -4.56 12.15 24.12
C LEU A 201 -3.15 12.17 24.74
N THR A 202 -3.07 11.80 26.00
CA THR A 202 -1.82 11.72 26.77
C THR A 202 -1.77 10.39 27.48
N ALA A 203 -0.58 9.78 27.50
CA ALA A 203 -0.33 8.52 28.20
C ALA A 203 0.64 8.75 29.36
N ASP A 204 0.33 8.14 30.50
CA ASP A 204 1.22 7.98 31.64
C ASP A 204 1.54 6.48 31.75
N THR A 205 2.76 6.11 31.35
CA THR A 205 3.21 4.72 31.28
C THR A 205 3.45 4.11 32.65
N GLU A 206 3.78 4.92 33.65
CA GLU A 206 3.98 4.50 35.04
C GLU A 206 2.64 4.24 35.73
N LYS A 207 1.67 5.15 35.54
CA LYS A 207 0.33 5.04 36.13
C LYS A 207 -0.65 4.20 35.30
N GLU A 208 -0.21 3.69 34.16
CA GLU A 208 -1.03 2.88 33.23
C GLU A 208 -2.30 3.58 32.72
N THR A 209 -2.26 4.91 32.60
CA THR A 209 -3.46 5.71 32.28
C THR A 209 -3.35 6.42 30.94
N ALA A 210 -4.49 6.57 30.26
CA ALA A 210 -4.61 7.37 29.05
C ALA A 210 -5.80 8.34 29.18
N LEU A 211 -5.54 9.63 29.01
CA LEU A 211 -6.51 10.71 29.26
C LEU A 211 -6.44 11.77 28.15
N LEU A 212 -7.49 12.58 28.04
CA LEU A 212 -7.45 13.82 27.24
C LEU A 212 -7.00 14.97 28.14
N ARG A 213 -5.91 15.63 27.79
CA ARG A 213 -5.38 16.77 28.52
C ARG A 213 -5.15 17.97 27.60
N LYS A 214 -5.21 19.16 28.18
CA LYS A 214 -4.95 20.41 27.44
C LYS A 214 -3.52 20.34 26.89
N THR A 215 -3.34 20.73 25.64
CA THR A 215 -2.02 20.73 25.01
C THR A 215 -1.12 21.78 25.70
N THR A 216 -0.21 21.34 26.57
CA THR A 216 0.74 22.20 27.30
C THR A 216 2.21 21.96 26.94
N GLY A 217 2.49 20.97 26.07
CA GLY A 217 3.85 20.60 25.63
C GLY A 217 4.68 19.81 26.64
N LYS A 218 4.18 19.54 27.85
CA LYS A 218 4.93 18.86 28.93
C LYS A 218 4.68 17.34 29.04
N GLU A 219 3.66 16.82 28.37
CA GLU A 219 3.19 15.44 28.55
C GLU A 219 3.45 14.62 27.28
N ASN A 220 3.62 13.30 27.41
CA ASN A 220 3.75 12.42 26.24
C ASN A 220 2.42 12.38 25.46
N GLN A 221 2.36 13.23 24.44
CA GLN A 221 1.23 13.42 23.51
C GLN A 221 1.46 12.70 22.18
N LEU A 222 2.56 11.96 22.09
CA LEU A 222 2.99 11.32 20.88
C LEU A 222 2.77 9.82 21.00
N TYR A 223 2.33 9.23 19.90
CA TYR A 223 2.04 7.82 19.78
C TYR A 223 2.70 7.27 18.54
N THR A 224 3.38 6.15 18.67
CA THR A 224 3.84 5.36 17.54
C THR A 224 2.66 4.53 17.03
N LEU A 225 2.27 4.78 15.78
CA LEU A 225 1.29 4.02 15.04
C LEU A 225 2.03 3.04 14.12
N LYS A 226 1.67 1.75 14.17
CA LYS A 226 2.17 0.74 13.25
C LYS A 226 1.01 -0.02 12.63
N HIS A 227 0.94 -0.03 11.30
CA HIS A 227 -0.01 -0.80 10.54
C HIS A 227 0.41 -2.28 10.51
N GLU A 228 -0.57 -3.18 10.62
CA GLU A 228 -0.34 -4.62 10.46
C GLU A 228 -0.94 -5.12 9.14
N ASP A 229 -2.27 -5.10 9.01
CA ASP A 229 -3.01 -5.41 7.79
C ASP A 229 -4.47 -4.97 7.93
N ASN A 230 -5.27 -4.93 6.85
CA ASN A 230 -6.73 -4.72 6.90
C ASN A 230 -7.19 -3.57 7.82
N ASN A 231 -6.49 -2.43 7.80
CA ASN A 231 -6.73 -1.29 8.70
C ASN A 231 -6.62 -1.61 10.20
N ARG A 232 -5.84 -2.64 10.53
CA ARG A 232 -5.43 -2.98 11.90
C ARG A 232 -4.13 -2.30 12.22
N TYR A 233 -4.09 -1.69 13.40
CA TYR A 233 -2.94 -0.94 13.89
C TYR A 233 -2.66 -1.27 15.34
N THR A 234 -1.40 -1.18 15.72
CA THR A 234 -1.02 -1.00 17.12
C THR A 234 -0.74 0.48 17.38
N ILE A 235 -1.10 0.94 18.58
CA ILE A 235 -0.83 2.30 19.05
C ILE A 235 -0.03 2.17 20.34
N SER A 236 1.17 2.75 20.38
CA SER A 236 2.05 2.74 21.54
C SER A 236 2.37 4.17 21.95
N PRO A 237 2.39 4.53 23.25
CA PRO A 237 3.00 5.79 23.67
C PRO A 237 4.42 5.90 23.09
N TYR A 238 4.79 7.06 22.56
CA TYR A 238 6.10 7.24 21.92
C TYR A 238 7.24 6.92 22.90
N GLY A 239 8.23 6.15 22.43
CA GLY A 239 9.35 5.68 23.25
C GLY A 239 9.02 4.54 24.23
N SER A 240 7.82 3.98 24.20
CA SER A 240 7.40 2.89 25.09
C SER A 240 7.27 1.55 24.34
N ASP A 241 7.55 0.46 25.06
CA ASP A 241 7.27 -0.93 24.66
C ASP A 241 5.83 -1.38 24.99
N ARG A 242 5.04 -0.50 25.63
CA ARG A 242 3.64 -0.71 26.00
C ARG A 242 2.68 -0.25 24.90
N TYR A 243 1.41 -0.59 25.05
CA TYR A 243 0.36 -0.32 24.08
C TYR A 243 -0.80 0.45 24.68
N LEU A 244 -1.51 1.20 23.86
CA LEU A 244 -2.81 1.75 24.20
C LEU A 244 -3.87 0.66 24.03
N GLY A 245 -4.64 0.37 25.08
CA GLY A 245 -5.67 -0.67 25.07
C GLY A 245 -6.79 -0.41 26.07
N LEU A 246 -7.76 -1.34 26.13
CA LEU A 246 -8.85 -1.26 27.12
C LEU A 246 -8.55 -2.14 28.34
N LYS A 247 -8.58 -1.52 29.54
CA LYS A 247 -8.48 -2.18 30.84
C LYS A 247 -9.66 -1.74 31.70
N ASP A 248 -10.44 -2.69 32.21
CA ASP A 248 -11.64 -2.44 33.04
C ASP A 248 -12.62 -1.42 32.45
N GLY A 249 -12.80 -1.47 31.12
CA GLY A 249 -13.68 -0.58 30.36
C GLY A 249 -13.20 0.86 30.20
N LYS A 250 -11.93 1.13 30.52
CA LYS A 250 -11.27 2.42 30.32
C LYS A 250 -10.09 2.29 29.36
N LEU A 251 -9.78 3.39 28.69
CA LEU A 251 -8.57 3.48 27.89
C LEU A 251 -7.35 3.61 28.81
N SER A 252 -6.37 2.74 28.61
CA SER A 252 -5.20 2.59 29.48
C SER A 252 -3.95 2.26 28.67
N VAL A 253 -2.81 2.36 29.34
CA VAL A 253 -1.55 1.80 28.84
C VAL A 253 -1.41 0.38 29.38
N VAL A 254 -1.20 -0.59 28.49
CA VAL A 254 -1.17 -2.03 28.79
C VAL A 254 0.09 -2.68 28.23
N SER A 255 0.55 -3.76 28.85
CA SER A 255 1.70 -4.55 28.35
C SER A 255 1.31 -5.51 27.21
N GLU A 256 0.07 -6.00 27.20
CA GLU A 256 -0.43 -6.88 26.13
C GLU A 256 -0.51 -6.09 24.81
N LYS A 257 -0.02 -6.69 23.72
CA LYS A 257 -0.11 -6.08 22.38
C LYS A 257 -1.57 -5.93 21.95
N THR A 258 -2.06 -4.69 21.95
CA THR A 258 -3.43 -4.38 21.54
C THR A 258 -3.52 -3.98 20.07
N ARG A 259 -4.53 -4.52 19.38
CA ARG A 259 -4.86 -4.19 17.99
C ARG A 259 -6.13 -3.37 17.89
N TRP A 260 -6.09 -2.34 17.06
CA TRP A 260 -7.20 -1.43 16.77
C TRP A 260 -7.57 -1.47 15.30
N ILE A 261 -8.85 -1.63 15.00
CA ILE A 261 -9.41 -1.50 13.66
C ILE A 261 -9.83 -0.05 13.46
N PHE A 262 -9.30 0.59 12.44
CA PHE A 262 -9.60 1.97 12.10
C PHE A 262 -10.74 2.04 11.09
N THR A 263 -11.61 3.04 11.22
CA THR A 263 -12.65 3.34 10.23
C THR A 263 -12.68 4.84 9.96
N ARG A 264 -12.58 5.23 8.68
CA ARG A 264 -12.59 6.64 8.27
C ARG A 264 -14.01 7.17 8.13
N TYR A 265 -14.24 8.37 8.66
CA TYR A 265 -15.47 9.14 8.54
C TYR A 265 -15.16 10.61 8.24
N GLY A 266 -15.18 10.97 6.96
CA GLY A 266 -14.71 12.29 6.56
C GLY A 266 -13.21 12.45 6.84
N ARG A 267 -12.87 13.53 7.54
CA ARG A 267 -11.53 13.82 8.07
C ARG A 267 -11.23 13.18 9.43
N TYR A 268 -12.06 12.25 9.90
CA TYR A 268 -11.93 11.66 11.23
C TYR A 268 -11.81 10.15 11.16
N PHE A 269 -11.34 9.56 12.25
CA PHE A 269 -11.20 8.12 12.42
C PHE A 269 -11.94 7.65 13.67
N ALA A 270 -12.65 6.55 13.57
CA ALA A 270 -13.13 5.80 14.73
C ALA A 270 -12.22 4.60 14.96
N LEU A 271 -11.99 4.27 16.23
CA LEU A 271 -11.18 3.11 16.62
C LEU A 271 -12.06 2.05 17.27
N ARG A 272 -11.81 0.79 16.94
CA ARG A 272 -12.42 -0.39 17.59
C ARG A 272 -11.33 -1.37 18.00
N GLU A 273 -11.26 -1.71 19.27
CA GLU A 273 -10.31 -2.72 19.76
C GLU A 273 -10.72 -4.11 19.24
N GLU A 274 -9.76 -4.88 18.73
CA GLU A 274 -10.03 -6.17 18.09
C GLU A 274 -10.52 -7.23 19.09
N LYS A 275 -9.96 -7.26 20.31
CA LYS A 275 -10.26 -8.29 21.32
C LYS A 275 -11.67 -8.10 21.90
N SER A 276 -11.97 -6.92 22.44
CA SER A 276 -13.28 -6.62 23.04
C SER A 276 -14.37 -6.28 22.03
N LYS A 277 -14.01 -5.95 20.78
CA LYS A 277 -14.90 -5.40 19.75
C LYS A 277 -15.54 -4.06 20.11
N LYS A 278 -15.05 -3.38 21.15
CA LYS A 278 -15.57 -2.10 21.62
C LYS A 278 -14.83 -0.93 20.98
N GLY A 279 -15.54 0.16 20.77
CA GLY A 279 -14.95 1.43 20.32
C GLY A 279 -14.58 2.33 21.49
N ILE A 280 -13.87 3.43 21.21
CA ILE A 280 -13.63 4.48 22.20
C ILE A 280 -14.38 5.76 21.85
N ALA A 281 -14.98 6.37 22.87
CA ALA A 281 -15.71 7.61 22.76
C ALA A 281 -15.22 8.61 23.81
N PHE A 282 -15.13 9.87 23.42
CA PHE A 282 -15.04 10.97 24.37
C PHE A 282 -16.45 11.38 24.82
N VAL A 283 -16.68 11.36 26.12
CA VAL A 283 -17.93 11.81 26.73
C VAL A 283 -17.64 13.00 27.63
N SER A 284 -18.24 14.15 27.32
CA SER A 284 -18.05 15.38 28.09
C SER A 284 -18.37 15.15 29.58
N GLY A 285 -17.50 15.63 30.46
CA GLY A 285 -17.61 15.43 31.92
C GLY A 285 -17.31 14.00 32.42
N LYS A 286 -17.21 13.00 31.53
CA LYS A 286 -16.97 11.58 31.88
C LYS A 286 -15.66 11.00 31.33
N GLY A 287 -14.91 11.78 30.54
CA GLY A 287 -13.63 11.38 29.97
C GLY A 287 -13.77 10.41 28.79
N ILE A 288 -12.74 9.59 28.57
CA ILE A 288 -12.71 8.57 27.52
C ILE A 288 -13.34 7.29 28.07
N ARG A 289 -14.29 6.71 27.34
CA ARG A 289 -14.93 5.44 27.72
C ARG A 289 -15.01 4.48 26.53
N GLU A 290 -15.08 3.20 26.86
CA GLU A 290 -15.47 2.21 25.89
C GLU A 290 -16.93 2.41 25.44
N TRP A 291 -17.24 1.95 24.24
CA TRP A 291 -18.57 2.01 23.66
C TRP A 291 -18.88 0.73 22.91
N LYS A 292 -20.15 0.29 22.95
CA LYS A 292 -20.59 -1.00 22.40
C LYS A 292 -20.30 -1.18 20.90
N TYR A 293 -20.20 -0.08 20.15
CA TYR A 293 -19.95 -0.07 18.71
C TYR A 293 -19.00 1.08 18.36
N ALA A 294 -18.14 0.93 17.36
CA ALA A 294 -17.50 2.10 16.71
C ALA A 294 -18.45 2.65 15.64
N ARG A 295 -19.16 3.76 15.93
CA ARG A 295 -20.11 4.41 15.02
C ARG A 295 -19.60 5.79 14.56
N THR A 296 -20.30 6.37 13.60
CA THR A 296 -20.13 7.73 13.02
C THR A 296 -20.38 8.91 13.98
N SER A 297 -20.51 8.66 15.29
CA SER A 297 -20.86 9.74 16.22
C SER A 297 -19.68 10.68 16.46
N ALA A 298 -19.95 11.98 16.61
CA ALA A 298 -18.90 12.97 16.83
C ALA A 298 -18.04 12.69 18.07
N ALA A 299 -18.58 11.98 19.07
CA ALA A 299 -17.89 11.55 20.28
C ALA A 299 -16.82 10.47 20.00
N GLN A 300 -16.97 9.69 18.93
CA GLN A 300 -16.08 8.58 18.57
C GLN A 300 -15.09 8.94 17.46
N ASN A 301 -15.10 10.20 17.03
CA ASN A 301 -14.28 10.70 15.95
C ASN A 301 -12.98 11.30 16.49
N TRP A 302 -11.87 10.77 16.01
CA TRP A 302 -10.52 11.14 16.39
C TRP A 302 -9.77 11.70 15.19
N VAL A 303 -8.93 12.69 15.44
CA VAL A 303 -8.01 13.28 14.46
C VAL A 303 -6.62 12.77 14.79
N PHE A 304 -5.97 12.18 13.80
CA PHE A 304 -4.56 11.80 13.85
C PHE A 304 -3.77 12.86 13.11
N THR A 305 -2.73 13.40 13.74
CA THR A 305 -1.83 14.36 13.12
C THR A 305 -0.43 13.79 13.18
N LYS A 306 0.09 13.36 12.03
CA LYS A 306 1.47 12.83 11.90
C LYS A 306 2.47 13.91 12.32
N THR A 307 3.56 13.54 12.96
CA THR A 307 4.62 14.44 13.40
C THR A 307 5.96 13.78 13.12
N THR A 308 6.96 14.58 12.73
CA THR A 308 8.33 14.10 12.54
C THR A 308 9.10 14.28 13.84
N VAL A 309 9.83 13.25 14.27
CA VAL A 309 10.74 13.28 15.43
C VAL A 309 12.16 13.02 14.95
N LYS A 310 13.17 13.61 15.61
CA LYS A 310 14.58 13.65 15.15
C LYS A 310 15.25 12.28 14.95
N GLU A 311 14.68 11.21 15.50
CA GLU A 311 15.28 9.87 15.53
C GLU A 311 14.51 8.82 14.71
N GLU A 312 13.45 9.22 13.99
CA GLU A 312 12.67 8.27 13.21
C GLU A 312 13.35 7.98 11.87
N GLU A 313 13.94 6.78 11.75
CA GLU A 313 14.41 6.26 10.45
C GLU A 313 13.18 6.12 9.54
N THR A 314 12.96 7.11 8.68
CA THR A 314 11.74 7.20 7.87
C THR A 314 11.83 6.19 6.74
N LYS A 315 11.20 5.02 6.92
CA LYS A 315 10.96 4.11 5.80
C LYS A 315 9.89 4.71 4.91
N ASN A 316 10.32 5.31 3.80
CA ASN A 316 9.41 5.91 2.84
C ASN A 316 8.67 4.82 2.06
N THR A 317 7.35 4.96 1.99
CA THR A 317 6.54 4.16 1.08
C THR A 317 6.48 4.88 -0.25
N VAL A 318 6.94 4.22 -1.31
CA VAL A 318 6.80 4.72 -2.68
C VAL A 318 5.69 3.93 -3.37
N PHE A 319 4.54 4.59 -3.57
CA PHE A 319 3.49 4.05 -4.41
C PHE A 319 3.92 4.12 -5.88
N SER A 320 3.85 2.97 -6.54
CA SER A 320 4.18 2.83 -7.96
C SER A 320 2.92 2.98 -8.81
N GLN A 321 2.99 3.69 -9.93
CA GLN A 321 1.91 3.70 -10.93
C GLN A 321 1.72 2.34 -11.60
N TYR A 322 2.73 1.46 -11.48
CA TYR A 322 2.72 0.10 -11.97
C TYR A 322 2.28 -0.90 -10.90
N ASP A 323 1.64 -0.46 -9.81
CA ASP A 323 1.13 -1.41 -8.85
C ASP A 323 -0.01 -2.25 -9.44
N PRO A 324 -0.01 -3.59 -9.28
CA PRO A 324 -1.08 -4.44 -9.79
C PRO A 324 -2.49 -4.09 -9.29
N LYS A 325 -2.63 -3.44 -8.12
CA LYS A 325 -3.95 -3.07 -7.58
C LYS A 325 -4.66 -1.99 -8.39
N TRP A 326 -3.92 -1.11 -9.06
CA TRP A 326 -4.51 0.04 -9.76
C TRP A 326 -3.90 0.33 -11.12
N GLY A 327 -2.70 -0.16 -11.44
CA GLY A 327 -2.01 0.17 -12.70
C GLY A 327 -2.82 -0.18 -13.94
N GLY A 328 -3.63 -1.24 -13.89
CA GLY A 328 -4.55 -1.64 -14.96
C GLY A 328 -5.89 -0.89 -14.98
N ASN A 329 -6.21 -0.10 -13.95
CA ASN A 329 -7.49 0.61 -13.88
C ASN A 329 -7.53 1.74 -14.90
N ILE A 330 -8.71 1.93 -15.52
CA ILE A 330 -8.94 2.98 -16.51
C ILE A 330 -8.77 4.35 -15.85
N TYR A 331 -7.90 5.17 -16.44
CA TYR A 331 -7.81 6.60 -16.16
C TYR A 331 -8.73 7.35 -17.14
N CYS A 332 -8.62 7.07 -18.44
CA CYS A 332 -9.45 7.69 -19.46
C CYS A 332 -9.96 6.65 -20.47
N ASN A 333 -11.27 6.63 -20.69
CA ASN A 333 -11.93 5.74 -21.64
C ASN A 333 -11.91 6.31 -23.07
N GLY A 334 -10.73 6.66 -23.57
CA GLY A 334 -10.51 7.09 -24.95
C GLY A 334 -10.17 5.91 -25.88
N ASN A 335 -9.81 6.21 -27.14
CA ASN A 335 -9.35 5.20 -28.10
C ASN A 335 -7.94 5.53 -28.63
N PRO A 336 -6.88 4.82 -28.17
CA PRO A 336 -6.90 3.71 -27.21
C PRO A 336 -7.22 4.13 -25.76
N VAL A 337 -7.71 3.17 -24.97
CA VAL A 337 -7.97 3.32 -23.54
C VAL A 337 -6.66 3.62 -22.80
N ARG A 338 -6.73 4.50 -21.80
CA ARG A 338 -5.57 4.89 -21.00
C ARG A 338 -5.79 4.47 -19.55
N THR A 339 -4.79 3.82 -18.98
CA THR A 339 -4.80 3.34 -17.60
C THR A 339 -3.84 4.13 -16.73
N ILE A 340 -3.91 3.93 -15.41
CA ILE A 340 -3.00 4.57 -14.45
C ILE A 340 -1.54 4.23 -14.74
N SER A 341 -1.22 2.99 -15.13
CA SER A 341 0.15 2.62 -15.50
C SER A 341 0.68 3.34 -16.75
N THR A 342 -0.20 3.78 -17.64
CA THR A 342 0.19 4.45 -18.89
C THR A 342 0.22 5.98 -18.80
N SER A 343 -0.51 6.58 -17.85
CA SER A 343 -0.70 8.04 -17.82
C SER A 343 -0.87 8.64 -16.41
N GLY A 344 -0.73 7.82 -15.37
CA GLY A 344 -1.04 8.17 -13.98
C GLY A 344 0.11 8.74 -13.16
N CYS A 345 1.23 9.13 -13.77
CA CYS A 345 2.38 9.66 -13.02
C CYS A 345 2.02 10.85 -12.14
N GLY A 346 1.25 11.81 -12.67
CA GLY A 346 0.79 12.98 -11.90
C GLY A 346 -0.17 12.63 -10.77
N VAL A 347 -1.00 11.60 -10.94
CA VAL A 347 -1.90 11.07 -9.90
C VAL A 347 -1.09 10.43 -8.79
N VAL A 348 -0.21 9.49 -9.12
CA VAL A 348 0.48 8.68 -8.10
C VAL A 348 1.59 9.47 -7.40
N SER A 349 2.26 10.39 -8.10
CA SER A 349 3.21 11.31 -7.46
C SER A 349 2.50 12.26 -6.48
N PHE A 350 1.25 12.64 -6.75
CA PHE A 350 0.45 13.39 -5.78
C PHE A 350 0.05 12.54 -4.57
N VAL A 351 -0.33 11.27 -4.77
CA VAL A 351 -0.55 10.33 -3.66
C VAL A 351 0.70 10.21 -2.78
N ASN A 352 1.88 10.02 -3.38
CA ASN A 352 3.16 9.97 -2.66
C ASN A 352 3.43 11.26 -1.86
N ALA A 353 3.21 12.43 -2.46
CA ALA A 353 3.45 13.71 -1.80
C ALA A 353 2.54 13.92 -0.57
N ILE A 354 1.25 13.58 -0.66
CA ILE A 354 0.32 13.71 0.47
C ILE A 354 0.56 12.64 1.53
N TYR A 355 0.83 11.41 1.11
CA TYR A 355 1.11 10.33 2.04
C TYR A 355 2.38 10.60 2.86
N ALA A 356 3.45 11.12 2.23
CA ALA A 356 4.64 11.54 2.95
C ALA A 356 4.35 12.73 3.89
N LEU A 357 3.55 13.70 3.42
CA LEU A 357 3.20 14.91 4.18
C LEU A 357 2.51 14.60 5.51
N ASN A 358 1.50 13.74 5.53
CA ASN A 358 0.66 13.55 6.71
C ASN A 358 0.20 12.10 6.98
N GLY A 359 0.69 11.14 6.20
CA GLY A 359 0.37 9.73 6.31
C GLY A 359 -0.94 9.32 5.64
N GLU A 360 -1.69 10.25 5.03
CA GLU A 360 -3.01 9.96 4.47
C GLU A 360 -2.92 9.27 3.12
N TYR A 361 -3.54 8.09 3.01
CA TYR A 361 -3.64 7.38 1.73
C TYR A 361 -4.81 7.89 0.90
N ILE A 362 -4.50 8.34 -0.32
CA ILE A 362 -5.47 8.67 -1.36
C ILE A 362 -5.46 7.51 -2.36
N ASP A 363 -6.61 6.88 -2.59
CA ASP A 363 -6.74 5.81 -3.59
C ASP A 363 -6.43 6.36 -5.01
N PRO A 364 -5.38 5.85 -5.69
CA PRO A 364 -5.03 6.27 -7.04
C PRO A 364 -6.17 6.13 -8.05
N THR A 365 -7.04 5.12 -7.89
CA THR A 365 -8.17 4.88 -8.79
C THR A 365 -9.20 5.99 -8.67
N MET A 366 -9.57 6.33 -7.44
CA MET A 366 -10.50 7.42 -7.16
C MET A 366 -9.94 8.76 -7.64
N LEU A 367 -8.66 9.03 -7.41
CA LEU A 367 -8.02 10.28 -7.84
C LEU A 367 -7.92 10.37 -9.38
N ALA A 368 -7.64 9.28 -10.08
CA ALA A 368 -7.66 9.23 -11.54
C ALA A 368 -9.07 9.48 -12.10
N GLN A 369 -10.10 8.87 -11.51
CA GLN A 369 -11.50 9.12 -11.88
C GLN A 369 -11.92 10.57 -11.62
N TYR A 370 -11.53 11.13 -10.47
CA TYR A 370 -11.75 12.55 -10.16
C TYR A 370 -11.10 13.43 -11.23
N SER A 371 -9.81 13.21 -11.49
CA SER A 371 -9.03 13.97 -12.47
C SER A 371 -9.70 13.94 -13.85
N ASN A 372 -10.05 12.77 -14.37
CA ASN A 372 -10.68 12.66 -15.69
C ASN A 372 -12.07 13.31 -15.73
N SER A 373 -12.90 13.12 -14.69
CA SER A 373 -14.26 13.69 -14.64
C SER A 373 -14.29 15.21 -14.47
N HIS A 374 -13.21 15.82 -13.97
CA HIS A 374 -13.08 17.27 -13.76
C HIS A 374 -12.24 17.94 -14.86
N GLY A 375 -11.93 17.23 -15.95
CA GLY A 375 -11.19 17.79 -17.09
C GLY A 375 -9.68 17.96 -16.86
N HIS A 376 -9.12 17.26 -15.88
CA HIS A 376 -7.69 17.29 -15.55
C HIS A 376 -6.89 16.14 -16.17
N TYR A 377 -7.43 15.53 -17.21
CA TYR A 377 -6.72 14.55 -18.03
C TYR A 377 -6.54 15.08 -19.44
N PHE A 378 -5.29 15.17 -19.90
CA PHE A 378 -4.96 15.46 -21.29
C PHE A 378 -4.72 14.16 -22.04
N TYR A 379 -5.53 13.92 -23.07
CA TYR A 379 -5.50 12.68 -23.81
C TYR A 379 -4.10 12.37 -24.36
N MET A 380 -3.58 11.19 -24.02
CA MET A 380 -2.20 10.72 -24.33
C MET A 380 -1.05 11.46 -23.64
N GLN A 381 -1.31 12.55 -22.92
CA GLN A 381 -0.28 13.34 -22.22
C GLN A 381 -0.31 13.10 -20.70
N GLY A 382 -1.44 12.65 -20.16
CA GLY A 382 -1.58 12.30 -18.76
C GLY A 382 -2.25 13.38 -17.94
N THR A 383 -1.75 13.61 -16.73
CA THR A 383 -2.42 14.45 -15.74
C THR A 383 -2.11 15.93 -15.96
N ALA A 384 -3.15 16.76 -16.07
CA ALA A 384 -3.02 18.21 -16.00
C ALA A 384 -2.72 18.63 -14.55
N ASP A 385 -1.78 19.56 -14.37
CA ASP A 385 -1.35 20.02 -13.05
C ASP A 385 -2.43 20.82 -12.29
N THR A 386 -3.45 21.32 -13.00
CA THR A 386 -4.66 21.94 -12.44
C THR A 386 -5.43 21.00 -11.49
N LEU A 387 -5.21 19.68 -11.59
CA LEU A 387 -5.74 18.70 -10.65
C LEU A 387 -5.43 19.06 -9.19
N TYR A 388 -4.21 19.52 -8.93
CA TYR A 388 -3.70 19.63 -7.56
C TYR A 388 -4.42 20.69 -6.75
N GLU A 389 -4.63 21.86 -7.35
CA GLU A 389 -5.41 22.93 -6.73
C GLU A 389 -6.87 22.51 -6.57
N ASP A 390 -7.48 21.95 -7.63
CA ASP A 390 -8.89 21.60 -7.62
C ASP A 390 -9.23 20.53 -6.57
N PHE A 391 -8.43 19.45 -6.55
CA PHE A 391 -8.59 18.39 -5.57
C PHE A 391 -8.31 18.88 -4.13
N ALA A 392 -7.35 19.81 -3.95
CA ALA A 392 -7.11 20.43 -2.65
C ALA A 392 -8.34 21.24 -2.17
N ARG A 393 -9.00 22.00 -3.05
CA ARG A 393 -10.24 22.72 -2.70
C ARG A 393 -11.37 21.76 -2.34
N ALA A 394 -11.56 20.70 -3.13
CA ALA A 394 -12.67 19.76 -2.95
C ALA A 394 -12.46 18.80 -1.76
N LYS A 395 -11.23 18.31 -1.55
CA LYS A 395 -10.92 17.18 -0.65
C LYS A 395 -9.76 17.45 0.30
N GLY A 396 -9.07 18.59 0.23
CA GLY A 396 -7.91 18.89 1.09
C GLY A 396 -8.22 18.77 2.59
N LYS A 397 -9.37 19.29 3.05
CA LYS A 397 -9.83 19.14 4.45
C LYS A 397 -10.09 17.69 4.84
N PHE A 398 -10.55 16.85 3.91
CA PHE A 398 -10.82 15.43 4.14
C PHE A 398 -9.51 14.67 4.37
N TYR A 399 -8.46 15.00 3.62
CA TYR A 399 -7.13 14.37 3.66
C TYR A 399 -6.07 15.22 4.39
N HIS A 400 -6.48 16.19 5.20
CA HIS A 400 -5.59 17.00 6.05
C HIS A 400 -4.44 17.72 5.32
N PHE A 401 -4.66 18.17 4.08
CA PHE A 401 -3.67 18.96 3.33
C PHE A 401 -4.31 20.17 2.64
N LYS A 402 -3.48 21.13 2.25
CA LYS A 402 -3.82 22.25 1.38
C LYS A 402 -2.77 22.39 0.29
N TRP A 403 -3.15 23.03 -0.81
CA TRP A 403 -2.25 23.46 -1.86
C TRP A 403 -1.81 24.89 -1.58
N ASP A 404 -0.50 25.15 -1.64
CA ASP A 404 0.10 26.45 -1.31
C ASP A 404 0.55 27.25 -2.53
N GLY A 405 0.41 26.68 -3.73
CA GLY A 405 0.74 27.37 -4.97
C GLY A 405 1.62 26.55 -5.91
N LYS A 406 1.83 27.12 -7.10
CA LYS A 406 2.78 26.66 -8.10
C LYS A 406 3.99 27.60 -8.11
N ILE A 407 5.19 27.07 -7.99
CA ILE A 407 6.45 27.82 -7.97
C ILE A 407 7.44 27.26 -9.02
N TYR A 408 8.50 28.02 -9.30
CA TYR A 408 9.47 27.69 -10.35
C TYR A 408 10.94 27.69 -9.86
N ASP A 409 11.18 27.94 -8.58
CA ASP A 409 12.52 28.13 -8.02
C ASP A 409 12.81 27.17 -6.85
N MET A 410 14.07 26.73 -6.74
CA MET A 410 14.49 25.80 -5.69
C MET A 410 14.54 26.45 -4.30
N THR A 411 14.71 27.77 -4.20
CA THR A 411 14.83 28.46 -2.91
C THR A 411 13.51 28.39 -2.14
N SER A 412 12.40 28.69 -2.82
CA SER A 412 11.05 28.55 -2.29
C SER A 412 10.73 27.10 -1.96
N LEU A 413 11.14 26.14 -2.82
CA LEU A 413 10.98 24.71 -2.55
C LEU A 413 11.70 24.28 -1.26
N LYS A 414 12.99 24.62 -1.10
CA LYS A 414 13.77 24.27 0.10
C LYS A 414 13.11 24.79 1.37
N ARG A 415 12.73 26.08 1.37
CA ARG A 415 12.04 26.71 2.50
C ARG A 415 10.73 25.99 2.82
N HIS A 416 9.98 25.58 1.79
CA HIS A 416 8.73 24.85 1.95
C HIS A 416 8.94 23.47 2.59
N LEU A 417 9.92 22.71 2.11
CA LEU A 417 10.28 21.39 2.64
C LEU A 417 10.79 21.47 4.09
N GLN A 418 11.65 22.46 4.39
CA GLN A 418 12.15 22.72 5.76
C GLN A 418 11.02 23.04 6.75
N ASN A 419 9.91 23.61 6.27
CA ASN A 419 8.71 23.87 7.07
C ASN A 419 7.78 22.64 7.17
N GLY A 420 8.24 21.46 6.74
CA GLY A 420 7.49 20.20 6.79
C GLY A 420 6.45 20.05 5.67
N GLY A 421 6.57 20.83 4.60
CA GLY A 421 5.75 20.69 3.39
C GLY A 421 6.27 19.61 2.44
N THR A 422 5.50 19.30 1.40
CA THR A 422 5.92 18.43 0.29
C THR A 422 5.58 19.08 -1.05
N ALA A 423 6.08 18.50 -2.15
CA ALA A 423 5.82 18.99 -3.48
C ALA A 423 5.62 17.87 -4.52
N VAL A 424 4.92 18.22 -5.59
CA VAL A 424 4.95 17.47 -6.86
C VAL A 424 5.69 18.31 -7.90
N ALA A 425 6.65 17.72 -8.59
CA ALA A 425 7.46 18.39 -9.60
C ALA A 425 7.21 17.79 -10.99
N LEU A 426 7.15 18.65 -12.02
CA LEU A 426 7.22 18.21 -13.41
C LEU A 426 8.69 18.06 -13.82
N VAL A 427 9.06 16.87 -14.27
CA VAL A 427 10.31 16.58 -15.00
C VAL A 427 9.97 16.21 -16.45
N PRO A 428 10.93 16.11 -17.39
CA PRO A 428 10.61 15.86 -18.80
C PRO A 428 9.70 14.63 -19.01
N GLY A 429 8.45 14.90 -19.42
CA GLY A 429 7.42 13.89 -19.69
C GLY A 429 6.92 13.11 -18.46
N HIS A 430 7.15 13.59 -17.23
CA HIS A 430 6.82 12.83 -16.01
C HIS A 430 6.62 13.70 -14.78
N TYR A 431 5.90 13.20 -13.77
CA TYR A 431 5.76 13.85 -12.46
C TYR A 431 6.42 13.01 -11.36
N ILE A 432 7.13 13.66 -10.44
CA ILE A 432 7.72 13.05 -9.25
C ILE A 432 7.24 13.74 -7.97
N ALA A 433 7.32 13.07 -6.83
CA ALA A 433 7.12 13.70 -5.53
C ALA A 433 8.48 14.09 -4.93
N ILE A 434 8.55 15.27 -4.31
CA ILE A 434 9.69 15.71 -3.50
C ILE A 434 9.16 15.94 -2.08
N VAL A 435 9.69 15.19 -1.12
CA VAL A 435 9.03 15.06 0.19
C VAL A 435 9.90 15.47 1.36
N ASP A 436 11.19 15.70 1.13
CA ASP A 436 12.11 16.17 2.17
C ASP A 436 13.31 16.89 1.55
N TYR A 437 14.00 17.69 2.36
CA TYR A 437 15.24 18.39 2.01
C TYR A 437 16.27 18.21 3.12
N ARG A 438 17.45 17.74 2.73
CA ARG A 438 18.60 17.56 3.60
C ARG A 438 19.65 18.62 3.29
N GLU A 439 19.87 19.51 4.25
CA GLU A 439 20.78 20.64 4.11
C GLU A 439 22.25 20.20 4.06
N THR A 440 22.63 19.15 4.79
CA THR A 440 24.03 18.70 4.94
C THR A 440 24.75 18.41 3.63
N ASP A 441 24.01 17.95 2.62
CA ASP A 441 24.54 17.63 1.29
C ASP A 441 23.68 18.21 0.16
N ASN A 442 22.82 19.18 0.49
CA ASN A 442 21.94 19.87 -0.45
C ASN A 442 21.14 18.91 -1.36
N SER A 443 20.55 17.88 -0.74
CA SER A 443 19.81 16.83 -1.44
C SER A 443 18.33 16.83 -1.09
N PHE A 444 17.52 16.32 -2.01
CA PHE A 444 16.08 16.25 -1.93
C PHE A 444 15.65 14.80 -1.97
N LEU A 445 14.74 14.41 -1.09
CA LEU A 445 14.18 13.07 -1.11
C LEU A 445 13.09 13.00 -2.19
N VAL A 446 13.38 12.23 -3.24
CA VAL A 446 12.49 12.05 -4.40
C VAL A 446 11.81 10.69 -4.33
N LEU A 447 10.49 10.68 -4.49
CA LEU A 447 9.69 9.46 -4.66
C LEU A 447 9.18 9.40 -6.11
N ASP A 448 9.79 8.53 -6.92
CA ASP A 448 9.41 8.33 -8.32
C ASP A 448 8.36 7.20 -8.46
N SER A 449 7.16 7.56 -8.89
CA SER A 449 6.06 6.61 -9.09
C SER A 449 6.23 5.72 -10.33
N ALA A 450 7.16 6.03 -11.26
CA ALA A 450 7.31 5.33 -12.52
C ALA A 450 8.78 4.99 -12.84
N ILE A 451 9.34 4.04 -12.10
CA ILE A 451 10.75 3.67 -12.26
C ILE A 451 10.94 2.78 -13.49
N TYR A 452 11.74 3.26 -14.47
CA TYR A 452 12.10 2.48 -15.66
C TYR A 452 13.50 2.78 -16.23
N GLY A 453 14.47 3.12 -15.38
CA GLY A 453 15.91 3.13 -15.72
C GLY A 453 16.45 4.37 -16.44
N LYS A 454 15.62 5.37 -16.74
CA LYS A 454 16.06 6.66 -17.32
C LYS A 454 16.42 7.73 -16.28
N ARG A 455 16.00 7.54 -15.04
CA ARG A 455 16.24 8.44 -13.90
C ARG A 455 17.01 7.68 -12.82
N PRO A 456 17.86 8.37 -12.04
CA PRO A 456 18.63 7.76 -10.96
C PRO A 456 17.75 7.50 -9.73
N THR A 457 16.62 6.83 -9.92
CA THR A 457 15.61 6.57 -8.89
C THR A 457 15.29 5.08 -8.77
N THR A 458 14.88 4.68 -7.56
CA THR A 458 14.58 3.32 -7.14
C THR A 458 13.21 3.26 -6.49
N ILE A 459 12.71 2.04 -6.28
CA ILE A 459 11.40 1.79 -5.64
C ILE A 459 11.38 2.13 -4.14
N HIS A 460 12.49 2.63 -3.59
CA HIS A 460 12.64 2.96 -2.17
C HIS A 460 12.65 4.48 -1.91
N GLY A 461 12.74 5.29 -2.96
CA GLY A 461 12.96 6.73 -2.86
C GLY A 461 14.43 7.04 -2.65
N ASP A 462 14.88 8.17 -3.20
CA ASP A 462 16.31 8.45 -3.33
C ASP A 462 16.60 9.91 -2.99
N TRP A 463 17.73 10.12 -2.33
CA TRP A 463 18.26 11.46 -2.09
C TRP A 463 18.99 11.94 -3.34
N ILE A 464 18.42 12.94 -4.00
CA ILE A 464 18.91 13.50 -5.27
C ILE A 464 19.43 14.91 -5.01
N ASN A 465 20.67 15.19 -5.41
CA ASN A 465 21.25 16.51 -5.24
C ASN A 465 20.55 17.58 -6.10
N GLU A 466 20.64 18.84 -5.68
CA GLU A 466 20.04 19.97 -6.41
C GLU A 466 20.49 20.06 -7.88
N GLY A 467 21.78 19.82 -8.16
CA GLY A 467 22.32 19.90 -9.51
C GLY A 467 21.64 18.96 -10.51
N THR A 468 21.27 17.75 -10.04
CA THR A 468 20.51 16.78 -10.84
C THR A 468 19.08 17.25 -11.07
N LEU A 469 18.43 17.88 -10.07
CA LEU A 469 17.09 18.45 -10.25
C LEU A 469 17.05 19.69 -11.15
N ARG A 470 18.22 20.25 -11.49
CA ARG A 470 18.37 21.39 -12.39
C ARG A 470 18.81 21.02 -13.80
N SER A 471 18.96 19.73 -14.11
CA SER A 471 19.46 19.31 -15.42
C SER A 471 19.01 17.90 -15.85
N GLY A 472 19.20 17.58 -17.13
CA GLY A 472 19.01 16.24 -17.67
C GLY A 472 17.60 15.67 -17.48
N THR A 473 17.51 14.37 -17.17
CA THR A 473 16.25 13.62 -17.06
C THR A 473 15.47 13.91 -15.77
N MET A 474 16.06 14.67 -14.85
CA MET A 474 15.49 15.06 -13.56
C MET A 474 15.22 16.57 -13.47
N TYR A 475 15.45 17.33 -14.55
CA TYR A 475 15.21 18.77 -14.59
C TYR A 475 13.77 19.11 -14.19
N CYS A 476 13.59 19.77 -13.05
CA CYS A 476 12.29 20.19 -12.57
C CYS A 476 11.89 21.54 -13.20
N SER A 477 10.80 21.54 -13.98
CA SER A 477 10.28 22.75 -14.62
C SER A 477 9.49 23.64 -13.65
N TYR A 478 8.74 23.04 -12.74
CA TYR A 478 7.96 23.71 -11.69
C TYR A 478 7.58 22.75 -10.58
N PHE A 479 7.07 23.30 -9.48
CA PHE A 479 6.64 22.56 -8.29
C PHE A 479 5.25 23.02 -7.84
N HIS A 480 4.40 22.06 -7.48
CA HIS A 480 3.17 22.31 -6.72
C HIS A 480 3.42 22.00 -5.25
N LEU A 481 3.17 22.98 -4.38
CA LEU A 481 3.49 22.89 -2.97
C LEU A 481 2.27 22.46 -2.14
N PHE A 482 2.49 21.60 -1.15
CA PHE A 482 1.47 21.14 -0.22
C PHE A 482 1.91 21.25 1.23
N SER A 483 0.98 21.66 2.09
CA SER A 483 1.18 21.71 3.54
C SER A 483 -0.01 21.09 4.27
N ARG A 484 0.18 20.80 5.55
CA ARG A 484 -0.91 20.35 6.43
C ARG A 484 -1.91 21.45 6.68
N VAL A 485 -3.18 21.08 6.78
CA VAL A 485 -4.22 21.96 7.35
C VAL A 485 -4.02 21.99 8.86
N LYS A 486 -3.94 23.19 9.45
CA LYS A 486 -3.83 23.38 10.91
C LYS A 486 -5.09 22.92 11.65
#